data_AF-A0A424R111-F1
#
_entry.id   AF-A0A424R111-F1
#
_cell.length_a   1.000
_cell.length_b   1.000
_cell.length_c   1.000
_cell.angle_alpha   90.00
_cell.angle_beta   90.00
_cell.angle_gamma   90.00
#
_symmetry.space_group_name_H-M   'P 1'
#
loop_
_entity.id
_entity.type
_entity.pdbx_description
1 polymer ?
#
loop_
_entity_poly.entity_id
_entity_poly.type
_entity_poly.pdbx_seq_one_letter_code
_entity_poly.pdbx_strand_id
1 'polypeptide(L)'
;MKNFFAASAILLMVGCAPDPAKLLSNYSTEGLTYENTSVYYNGKLAATLASVEVALDDGKLVQEATFVLTSNEYNDIAINIIKLIQQKKEDPNWEIEVELKL
;
A
#
# COMPACT_ATOMS: atom_id res chain seq x y z
N MET A 1 8.98 56.64 18.48
CA MET A 1 9.66 55.32 18.64
C MET A 1 8.95 54.53 19.72
N LYS A 2 8.27 53.44 19.37
CA LYS A 2 8.03 52.24 20.20
C LYS A 2 7.12 51.25 19.44
N ASN A 3 7.80 50.48 18.59
CA ASN A 3 7.66 49.05 18.33
C ASN A 3 6.25 48.44 18.40
N PHE A 4 5.64 48.30 17.23
CA PHE A 4 4.65 47.25 16.95
C PHE A 4 5.38 45.90 16.89
N PHE A 5 5.18 45.04 17.88
CA PHE A 5 5.49 43.62 17.76
C PHE A 5 4.29 42.92 17.13
N ALA A 6 4.33 42.72 15.82
CA ALA A 6 3.42 41.79 15.13
C ALA A 6 4.03 40.38 15.24
N ALA A 7 3.52 39.57 16.17
CA ALA A 7 3.87 38.16 16.25
C ALA A 7 3.14 37.41 15.12
N SER A 8 3.87 37.09 14.05
CA SER A 8 3.35 36.27 12.95
C SER A 8 3.38 34.82 13.37
N ALA A 9 2.21 34.23 13.62
CA ALA A 9 2.07 32.80 13.91
C ALA A 9 2.26 32.01 12.60
N ILE A 10 3.41 31.36 12.44
CA ILE A 10 3.66 30.41 11.36
C ILE A 10 2.92 29.11 11.72
N LEU A 11 1.75 28.88 11.14
CA LEU A 11 1.10 27.57 11.15
C LEU A 11 1.89 26.66 10.21
N LEU A 12 2.75 25.81 10.76
CA LEU A 12 3.32 24.67 10.04
C LEU A 12 2.17 23.69 9.77
N MET A 13 1.65 23.68 8.55
CA MET A 13 0.71 22.66 8.08
C MET A 13 1.48 21.36 7.89
N VAL A 14 1.70 20.63 8.98
CA VAL A 14 2.22 19.27 8.93
C VAL A 14 1.09 18.41 8.38
N GLY A 15 1.10 18.16 7.08
CA GLY A 15 0.17 17.24 6.44
C GLY A 15 0.42 15.84 6.98
N CYS A 16 -0.44 15.36 7.89
CA CYS A 16 -0.45 13.95 8.26
C CYS A 16 -0.90 13.14 7.04
N ALA A 17 0.02 12.43 6.42
CA ALA A 17 -0.37 11.35 5.51
C ALA A 17 -1.22 10.33 6.30
N PRO A 18 -2.33 9.84 5.76
CA PRO A 18 -3.16 8.86 6.43
C PRO A 18 -2.36 7.57 6.67
N ASP A 19 -2.46 7.05 7.89
CA ASP A 19 -1.85 5.77 8.28
C ASP A 19 -2.40 4.62 7.41
N PRO A 20 -1.56 3.92 6.62
CA PRO A 20 -1.99 2.81 5.77
C PRO A 20 -2.74 1.72 6.56
N ALA A 21 -2.37 1.47 7.82
CA ALA A 21 -3.06 0.49 8.64
C ALA A 21 -4.51 0.89 8.94
N LYS A 22 -4.77 2.20 9.13
CA LYS A 22 -6.13 2.73 9.28
C LYS A 22 -6.91 2.67 7.98
N LEU A 23 -6.29 3.02 6.86
CA LEU A 23 -6.94 2.94 5.54
C LEU A 23 -7.37 1.51 5.21
N LEU A 24 -6.50 0.53 5.46
CA LEU A 24 -6.75 -0.88 5.18
C LEU A 24 -7.65 -1.56 6.22
N SER A 25 -7.95 -0.90 7.34
CA SER A 25 -8.71 -1.52 8.45
C SER A 25 -10.10 -2.02 8.01
N ASN A 26 -10.75 -1.33 7.06
CA ASN A 26 -12.11 -1.64 6.58
C ASN A 26 -12.21 -2.79 5.57
N TYR A 27 -11.08 -3.28 5.03
CA TYR A 27 -11.08 -4.35 4.02
C TYR A 27 -10.96 -5.73 4.70
N SER A 28 -11.63 -6.76 4.19
CA SER A 28 -11.51 -8.12 4.76
C SER A 28 -10.41 -8.91 4.06
N THR A 29 -9.73 -9.81 4.77
CA THR A 29 -8.85 -10.83 4.16
C THR A 29 -9.50 -12.21 4.15
N GLU A 30 -10.81 -12.29 4.39
CA GLU A 30 -11.55 -13.56 4.35
C GLU A 30 -11.50 -14.18 2.96
N GLY A 31 -11.29 -15.51 2.92
CA GLY A 31 -11.13 -16.26 1.68
C GLY A 31 -9.78 -16.08 0.98
N LEU A 32 -8.93 -15.15 1.45
CA LEU A 32 -7.61 -14.91 0.88
C LEU A 32 -6.52 -15.73 1.58
N THR A 33 -5.65 -16.36 0.80
CA THR A 33 -4.42 -16.98 1.28
C THR A 33 -3.23 -16.51 0.45
N TYR A 34 -2.05 -16.50 1.08
CA TYR A 34 -0.78 -16.16 0.44
C TYR A 34 0.21 -17.29 0.66
N GLU A 35 0.71 -17.86 -0.43
CA GLU A 35 1.64 -18.98 -0.42
C GLU A 35 2.75 -18.71 -1.43
N ASN A 36 3.99 -18.64 -0.95
CA ASN A 36 5.17 -18.28 -1.73
C ASN A 36 5.02 -16.93 -2.42
N THR A 37 4.76 -16.92 -3.73
CA THR A 37 4.59 -15.72 -4.56
C THR A 37 3.17 -15.59 -5.11
N SER A 38 2.24 -16.40 -4.61
CA SER A 38 0.88 -16.53 -5.14
C SER A 38 -0.16 -16.18 -4.10
N VAL A 39 -1.17 -15.42 -4.53
CA VAL A 39 -2.35 -15.11 -3.73
C VAL A 39 -3.53 -15.88 -4.30
N TYR A 40 -4.28 -16.54 -3.43
CA TYR A 40 -5.49 -17.28 -3.77
C TYR A 40 -6.71 -16.64 -3.14
N TYR A 41 -7.83 -16.64 -3.85
CA TYR A 41 -9.13 -16.28 -3.33
C TYR A 41 -10.08 -17.48 -3.43
N ASN A 42 -10.56 -17.96 -2.29
CA ASN A 42 -11.39 -19.16 -2.17
C ASN A 42 -10.77 -20.38 -2.89
N GLY A 43 -9.45 -20.52 -2.76
CA GLY A 43 -8.67 -21.62 -3.37
C GLY A 43 -8.33 -21.46 -4.85
N LYS A 44 -8.73 -20.35 -5.50
CA LYS A 44 -8.38 -20.06 -6.90
C LYS A 44 -7.26 -19.03 -6.98
N LEU A 45 -6.30 -19.23 -7.90
CA LEU A 45 -5.18 -18.30 -8.09
C LEU A 45 -5.69 -16.94 -8.57
N ALA A 46 -5.58 -15.94 -7.70
CA ALA A 46 -6.11 -14.59 -7.92
C ALA A 46 -5.02 -13.60 -8.36
N ALA A 47 -3.81 -13.72 -7.81
CA ALA A 47 -2.69 -12.87 -8.18
C ALA A 47 -1.34 -13.58 -8.01
N THR A 48 -0.33 -13.11 -8.72
CA THR A 48 1.06 -13.57 -8.58
C THR A 48 1.99 -12.38 -8.47
N LEU A 49 3.02 -12.48 -7.63
CA LEU A 49 4.13 -11.52 -7.60
C LEU A 49 4.79 -11.48 -8.97
N ALA A 50 4.81 -10.31 -9.59
CA ALA A 50 5.33 -10.11 -10.94
C ALA A 50 6.69 -9.42 -10.93
N SER A 51 6.88 -8.43 -10.05
CA SER A 51 8.14 -7.71 -9.90
C SER A 51 8.43 -7.39 -8.44
N VAL A 52 9.73 -7.25 -8.16
CA VAL A 52 10.26 -6.65 -6.94
C VAL A 52 11.25 -5.59 -7.39
N GLU A 53 11.00 -4.36 -6.99
CA GLU A 53 11.68 -3.18 -7.53
C GLU A 53 12.33 -2.36 -6.42
N VAL A 54 13.43 -1.69 -6.78
CA VAL A 54 14.06 -0.69 -5.92
C VAL A 54 14.19 0.59 -6.73
N ALA A 55 13.56 1.65 -6.26
CA ALA A 55 13.53 2.95 -6.91
C ALA A 55 14.09 4.04 -6.00
N LEU A 56 14.62 5.10 -6.61
CA LEU A 56 14.88 6.36 -5.92
C LEU A 56 13.77 7.34 -6.30
N ASP A 57 12.79 7.51 -5.42
CA ASP A 57 11.64 8.40 -5.63
C ASP A 57 11.60 9.49 -4.56
N ASP A 58 11.44 10.74 -4.99
CA ASP A 58 11.50 11.95 -4.15
C ASP A 58 12.68 11.96 -3.14
N GLY A 59 13.85 11.51 -3.60
CA GLY A 59 15.06 11.42 -2.79
C GLY A 59 15.07 10.32 -1.73
N LYS A 60 14.10 9.39 -1.76
CA LYS A 60 14.00 8.23 -0.87
C LYS A 60 14.16 6.93 -1.65
N LEU A 61 14.82 5.96 -1.03
CA LEU A 61 14.83 4.60 -1.56
C LEU A 61 13.50 3.93 -1.24
N VAL A 62 12.78 3.53 -2.27
CA VAL A 62 11.52 2.78 -2.18
C VAL A 62 11.79 1.35 -2.64
N GLN A 63 11.27 0.39 -1.90
CA GLN A 63 11.27 -1.02 -2.28
C GLN A 63 9.82 -1.44 -2.47
N GLU A 64 9.50 -2.02 -3.61
CA GLU A 64 8.13 -2.34 -3.98
C GLU A 64 8.00 -3.81 -4.40
N ALA A 65 6.90 -4.44 -4.01
CA ALA A 65 6.45 -5.71 -4.54
C ALA A 65 5.13 -5.55 -5.29
N THR A 66 5.14 -5.79 -6.59
CA THR A 66 3.98 -5.66 -7.46
C THR A 66 3.38 -7.03 -7.75
N PHE A 67 2.12 -7.20 -7.39
CA PHE A 67 1.33 -8.37 -7.74
C PHE A 67 0.47 -8.08 -8.96
N VAL A 68 0.32 -9.04 -9.86
CA VAL A 68 -0.56 -8.92 -11.03
C VAL A 68 -1.72 -9.87 -10.88
N LEU A 69 -2.94 -9.35 -11.08
CA LEU A 69 -4.14 -10.18 -11.08
C LEU A 69 -4.14 -11.15 -12.27
N THR A 70 -4.63 -12.37 -12.06
CA THR A 70 -4.73 -13.38 -13.12
C THR A 70 -5.92 -13.14 -14.06
N SER A 71 -6.93 -12.42 -13.60
CA SER A 71 -8.20 -12.18 -14.29
C SER A 71 -8.86 -10.90 -13.76
N ASN A 72 -9.64 -10.21 -14.59
CA ASN A 72 -10.37 -9.01 -14.21
C ASN A 72 -11.49 -9.26 -13.19
N GLU A 73 -11.92 -10.52 -13.03
CA GLU A 73 -12.88 -10.94 -11.99
C GLU A 73 -12.38 -10.67 -10.56
N TYR A 74 -11.05 -10.51 -10.38
CA TYR A 74 -10.42 -10.24 -9.10
C TYR A 74 -10.16 -8.75 -8.84
N ASN A 75 -10.54 -7.84 -9.76
CA ASN A 75 -10.30 -6.40 -9.60
C ASN A 75 -10.92 -5.85 -8.30
N ASP A 76 -12.13 -6.32 -7.97
CA ASP A 76 -12.88 -5.86 -6.80
C ASP A 76 -12.23 -6.25 -5.46
N ILE A 77 -11.29 -7.22 -5.47
CA ILE A 77 -10.55 -7.66 -4.27
C ILE A 77 -9.10 -7.17 -4.24
N ALA A 78 -8.67 -6.31 -5.18
CA ALA A 78 -7.29 -5.84 -5.26
C ALA A 78 -6.80 -5.19 -3.95
N ILE A 79 -7.61 -4.33 -3.33
CA ILE A 79 -7.26 -3.69 -2.05
C ILE A 79 -7.19 -4.70 -0.91
N ASN A 80 -8.02 -5.75 -0.95
CA ASN A 80 -7.98 -6.84 0.02
C ASN A 80 -6.68 -7.64 -0.10
N ILE A 81 -6.16 -7.81 -1.32
CA ILE A 81 -4.84 -8.41 -1.58
C ILE A 81 -3.73 -7.52 -1.02
N ILE A 82 -3.77 -6.20 -1.25
CA ILE A 82 -2.82 -5.25 -0.63
C ILE A 82 -2.83 -5.43 0.89
N LYS A 83 -4.02 -5.49 1.52
CA LYS A 83 -4.14 -5.73 2.96
C LYS A 83 -3.50 -7.06 3.39
N LEU A 84 -3.79 -8.15 2.69
CA LEU A 84 -3.23 -9.47 3.01
C LEU A 84 -1.71 -9.44 2.99
N ILE A 85 -1.11 -8.91 1.91
CA ILE A 85 0.34 -8.88 1.77
C ILE A 85 0.96 -7.93 2.79
N GLN A 86 0.35 -6.77 3.05
CA GLN A 86 0.79 -5.85 4.10
C GLN A 86 0.86 -6.52 5.49
N GLN A 87 -0.03 -7.49 5.77
CA GLN A 87 -0.02 -8.26 7.02
C GLN A 87 1.00 -9.40 7.05
N LYS A 88 1.48 -9.86 5.88
CA LYS A 88 2.32 -11.05 5.73
C LYS A 88 3.77 -10.74 5.38
N LYS A 89 4.05 -9.56 4.83
CA LYS A 89 5.40 -9.16 4.45
C LYS A 89 6.32 -9.12 5.66
N GLU A 90 7.58 -9.51 5.43
CA GLU A 90 8.61 -9.50 6.47
C GLU A 90 9.13 -8.10 6.74
N ASP A 91 9.36 -7.30 5.68
CA ASP A 91 9.79 -5.91 5.81
C ASP A 91 8.56 -4.97 5.84
N PRO A 92 8.28 -4.29 6.96
CA PRO A 92 7.17 -3.35 7.08
C PRO A 92 7.27 -2.16 6.10
N ASN A 93 8.46 -1.87 5.57
CA ASN A 93 8.71 -0.70 4.72
C ASN A 93 8.47 -0.95 3.23
N TRP A 94 8.28 -2.19 2.80
CA TRP A 94 8.01 -2.47 1.39
C TRP A 94 6.66 -1.93 0.97
N GLU A 95 6.60 -1.21 -0.15
CA GLU A 95 5.34 -0.82 -0.77
C GLU A 95 4.76 -2.01 -1.52
N ILE A 96 3.43 -2.12 -1.47
CA ILE A 96 2.71 -3.24 -2.08
C ILE A 96 1.78 -2.68 -3.14
N GLU A 97 1.95 -3.16 -4.36
CA GLU A 97 1.09 -2.81 -5.48
C GLU A 97 0.33 -4.04 -6.00
N VAL A 98 -0.84 -3.77 -6.57
CA VAL A 98 -1.64 -4.77 -7.28
C VAL A 98 -2.07 -4.18 -8.63
N GLU A 99 -1.49 -4.69 -9.70
CA GLU A 99 -1.87 -4.37 -11.08
C GLU A 99 -3.22 -5.04 -11.42
N LEU A 100 -4.20 -4.21 -11.77
CA LEU A 100 -5.52 -4.65 -12.21
C LEU A 100 -5.47 -5.29 -13.60
N LYS A 101 -6.47 -6.13 -13.92
CA LYS A 101 -6.67 -6.62 -15.30
C LYS A 101 -7.83 -5.94 -16.01
N LEU A 102 -7.59 -5.62 -17.27
CA LEU A 102 -8.55 -5.00 -18.20
C LEU A 102 -9.46 -6.07 -18.80
#